data_AF-A0A2G9UN19-F1
#
_entry.id   AF-A0A2G9UN19-F1
#
_cell.length_a   1.000
_cell.length_b   1.000
_cell.length_c   1.000
_cell.angle_alpha   90.00
_cell.angle_beta   90.00
_cell.angle_gamma   90.00
#
_symmetry.space_group_name_H-M   'P 1'
#
loop_
_entity.id
_entity.type
_entity.pdbx_description
1 polymer ?
#
loop_
_entity_poly.entity_id
_entity_poly.type
_entity_poly.pdbx_seq_one_letter_code
_entity_poly.pdbx_strand_id
1 'polypeptide(L)'
;MRNFKLIINFHNDRNVKMVLVRPQHPDVVKHLGDDANGKVLLFKRGESAPVWSSSCGTELMYFSFLKRFFQAVAVEPQAPAPTANVDMTQYQVQLVDLKSTISYMLFKYAPGTTPMRRFLYRLNEWIWTVGDSLAIEDWTKKVQEIQLALGNPIPEKVEWIACIGSKPNLRGYTCGLWTMAHAITVEAYKTEAKNPLFNPVNEVMEPFHQFIFHFLSCGECAQNFDNEAKRHKLLQVSTKEEMVMWFWRVHNFVNTRLSGARSDDPRFPKRQFPPSVVCPQCRAPSGFFDEKEIFKFLLNYYSDIRQDSVQGPPGYKLNEYKDGKLQSVGARHLNPKFAVHAKQVDKMEETEERLRKVWDASPQREWKDIEGYENLAYNGRSQFFFVWLSVIGVVIVLAYCKYRRNRSKFWKTFYYHSDYKL
;
A
#
# COMPACT_ATOMS: atom_id res chain seq x y z
N MET A 1 9.27 -14.68 35.18
CA MET A 1 9.24 -14.38 33.72
C MET A 1 10.61 -14.37 33.02
N ARG A 2 11.77 -14.35 33.72
CA ARG A 2 13.09 -14.16 33.08
C ARG A 2 13.75 -15.45 32.51
N ASN A 3 13.47 -16.63 33.05
CA ASN A 3 14.08 -17.90 32.60
C ASN A 3 13.49 -18.47 31.27
N PHE A 4 12.31 -18.00 30.85
CA PHE A 4 11.68 -18.47 29.60
C PHE A 4 12.41 -18.00 28.34
N LYS A 5 13.19 -16.91 28.41
CA LYS A 5 13.86 -16.31 27.25
C LYS A 5 14.99 -17.21 26.69
N LEU A 6 15.69 -17.95 27.55
CA LEU A 6 16.72 -18.91 27.14
C LEU A 6 16.09 -20.10 26.39
N ILE A 7 15.03 -20.68 26.95
CA ILE A 7 14.31 -21.81 26.33
C ILE A 7 13.78 -21.42 24.95
N ILE A 8 13.19 -20.22 24.81
CA ILE A 8 12.72 -19.70 23.53
C ILE A 8 13.88 -19.54 22.53
N ASN A 9 15.06 -19.12 22.96
CA ASN A 9 16.18 -18.86 22.07
C ASN A 9 16.79 -20.11 21.41
N PHE A 10 16.70 -21.29 22.05
CA PHE A 10 17.17 -22.55 21.43
C PHE A 10 16.08 -23.61 21.27
N HIS A 11 14.80 -23.23 21.26
CA HIS A 11 13.69 -24.19 21.15
C HIS A 11 13.75 -25.06 19.88
N ASN A 12 14.43 -24.58 18.82
CA ASN A 12 14.59 -25.28 17.54
C ASN A 12 16.03 -25.80 17.28
N ASP A 13 16.97 -25.64 18.23
CA ASP A 13 18.33 -26.14 18.06
C ASP A 13 18.38 -27.64 18.41
N ARG A 14 18.68 -28.49 17.43
CA ARG A 14 18.76 -29.95 17.64
C ARG A 14 19.98 -30.39 18.45
N ASN A 15 20.97 -29.51 18.62
CA ASN A 15 22.22 -29.80 19.33
C ASN A 15 22.17 -29.39 20.81
N VAL A 16 21.15 -28.63 21.22
CA VAL A 16 21.04 -28.11 22.59
C VAL A 16 19.72 -28.58 23.21
N LYS A 17 19.80 -29.22 24.37
CA LYS A 17 18.63 -29.56 25.19
C LYS A 17 18.63 -28.72 26.45
N MET A 18 17.55 -27.97 26.67
CA MET A 18 17.34 -27.21 27.91
C MET A 18 16.25 -27.86 28.75
N VAL A 19 16.51 -27.96 30.04
CA VAL A 19 15.56 -28.49 31.02
C VAL A 19 15.50 -27.50 32.18
N LEU A 20 14.28 -27.13 32.59
CA LEU A 20 14.05 -26.35 33.80
C LEU A 20 13.87 -27.33 34.97
N VAL A 21 14.66 -27.13 36.02
CA VAL A 21 14.74 -28.07 37.15
C VAL A 21 14.48 -27.33 38.46
N ARG A 22 13.88 -28.01 39.44
CA ARG A 22 13.63 -27.44 40.77
C ARG A 22 14.93 -27.41 41.59
N PRO A 23 15.11 -26.45 42.53
CA PRO A 23 16.29 -26.35 43.38
C PRO A 23 16.63 -27.64 44.15
N GLN A 24 15.62 -28.46 44.48
CA GLN A 24 15.79 -29.71 45.24
C GLN A 24 16.28 -30.90 44.40
N HIS A 25 16.53 -30.72 43.10
CA HIS A 25 17.00 -31.82 42.25
C HIS A 25 18.42 -32.26 42.66
N PRO A 26 18.72 -33.57 42.70
CA PRO A 26 20.01 -34.08 43.20
C PRO A 26 21.22 -33.40 42.55
N ASP A 27 21.23 -33.24 41.22
CA ASP A 27 22.33 -32.57 40.52
C ASP A 27 22.43 -31.07 40.82
N VAL A 28 21.30 -30.41 41.10
CA VAL A 28 21.29 -28.98 41.44
C VAL A 28 21.82 -28.80 42.86
N VAL A 29 21.34 -29.59 43.82
CA VAL A 29 21.84 -29.57 45.21
C VAL A 29 23.33 -29.90 45.25
N LYS A 30 23.76 -30.91 44.49
CA LYS A 30 25.15 -31.36 44.43
C LYS A 30 26.11 -30.29 43.90
N HIS A 31 25.69 -29.51 42.90
CA HIS A 31 26.58 -28.59 42.19
C HIS A 31 26.38 -27.11 42.55
N LEU A 32 25.21 -26.71 43.06
CA LEU A 32 24.87 -25.32 43.37
C LEU A 32 24.45 -25.09 44.82
N GLY A 33 24.17 -26.14 45.60
CA GLY A 33 23.75 -26.02 47.00
C GLY A 33 22.47 -25.19 47.17
N ASP A 34 22.39 -24.44 48.26
CA ASP A 34 21.21 -23.65 48.64
C ASP A 34 20.99 -22.39 47.77
N ASP A 35 21.99 -21.98 47.00
CA ASP A 35 21.95 -20.81 46.10
C ASP A 35 21.71 -21.22 44.64
N ALA A 36 20.66 -22.02 44.40
CA ALA A 36 20.34 -22.58 43.09
C ALA A 36 19.36 -21.73 42.26
N ASN A 37 18.68 -20.77 42.87
CA ASN A 37 17.60 -20.02 42.21
C ASN A 37 18.14 -19.10 41.11
N GLY A 38 17.70 -19.34 39.87
CA GLY A 38 18.07 -18.50 38.72
C GLY A 38 19.46 -18.79 38.14
N LYS A 39 20.12 -19.86 38.58
CA LYS A 39 21.43 -20.28 38.05
C LYS A 39 21.29 -21.30 36.91
N VAL A 40 22.32 -21.37 36.07
CA VAL A 40 22.40 -22.27 34.92
C VAL A 40 23.60 -23.19 35.06
N LEU A 41 23.38 -24.48 34.79
CA LEU A 41 24.43 -25.48 34.62
C LEU A 41 24.46 -25.91 33.16
N LEU A 42 25.66 -25.92 32.56
CA LEU A 42 25.88 -26.46 31.23
C LEU A 42 26.57 -27.81 31.35
N PHE A 43 26.00 -28.82 30.71
CA PHE A 43 26.58 -30.16 30.62
C PHE A 43 26.95 -30.45 29.17
N LYS A 44 28.09 -31.11 28.97
CA LYS A 44 28.43 -31.71 27.68
C LYS A 44 27.84 -33.12 27.64
N ARG A 45 27.33 -33.53 26.47
CA ARG A 45 26.66 -34.82 26.30
C ARG A 45 27.62 -35.97 26.68
N GLY A 46 27.22 -36.77 27.67
CA GLY A 46 28.00 -37.90 28.18
C GLY A 46 28.83 -37.60 29.44
N GLU A 47 28.87 -36.35 29.90
CA GLU A 47 29.58 -35.96 31.14
C GLU A 47 28.60 -35.78 32.31
N SER A 48 29.00 -36.26 33.49
CA SER A 48 28.20 -36.20 34.72
C SER A 48 28.50 -34.98 35.58
N ALA A 49 29.50 -34.19 35.20
CA ALA A 49 29.83 -32.92 35.83
C ALA A 49 29.54 -31.76 34.86
N PRO A 50 29.09 -30.59 35.37
CA PRO A 50 28.85 -29.44 34.51
C PRO A 50 30.19 -28.89 33.99
N VAL A 51 30.27 -28.66 32.68
CA VAL A 51 31.40 -27.97 32.04
C VAL A 51 31.43 -26.48 32.37
N TRP A 52 30.29 -25.94 32.82
CA TRP A 52 30.18 -24.56 33.25
C TRP A 52 29.00 -24.34 34.20
N SER A 53 29.15 -23.42 35.14
CA SER A 53 28.09 -22.97 36.05
C SER A 53 28.07 -21.45 36.16
N SER A 54 26.89 -20.87 36.31
CA SER A 54 26.72 -19.42 36.41
C SER A 54 27.09 -18.87 37.79
N SER A 55 27.85 -17.78 37.85
CA SER A 55 28.29 -17.14 39.09
C SER A 55 27.21 -16.29 39.80
N CYS A 56 26.17 -15.80 39.10
CA CYS A 56 25.09 -15.00 39.69
C CYS A 56 23.75 -15.19 38.94
N GLY A 57 22.62 -15.02 39.64
CA GLY A 57 21.26 -15.21 39.13
C GLY A 57 20.75 -14.13 38.16
N THR A 58 21.55 -13.10 37.84
CA THR A 58 21.13 -11.98 36.97
C THR A 58 22.28 -11.37 36.16
N GLU A 59 22.91 -12.12 35.25
CA GLU A 59 23.78 -11.52 34.23
C GLU A 59 23.25 -11.69 32.81
N LEU A 60 23.02 -10.54 32.17
CA LEU A 60 22.68 -10.29 30.78
C LEU A 60 23.88 -10.56 29.83
N MET A 61 24.47 -11.76 29.87
CA MET A 61 25.64 -12.12 29.02
C MET A 61 25.53 -13.49 28.31
N TYR A 62 24.35 -13.86 27.80
CA TYR A 62 24.07 -15.28 27.49
C TYR A 62 23.78 -15.66 26.03
N PHE A 63 24.31 -14.90 25.07
CA PHE A 63 24.35 -15.38 23.67
C PHE A 63 25.78 -15.52 23.15
N SER A 64 26.66 -14.57 23.47
CA SER A 64 28.06 -14.59 23.05
C SER A 64 28.91 -15.60 23.81
N PHE A 65 28.62 -15.82 25.10
CA PHE A 65 29.42 -16.69 25.95
C PHE A 65 29.16 -18.19 25.68
N LEU A 66 27.89 -18.61 25.59
CA LEU A 66 27.54 -20.00 25.28
C LEU A 66 28.04 -20.44 23.89
N LYS A 67 28.08 -19.54 22.91
CA LYS A 67 28.69 -19.79 21.58
C LYS A 67 30.16 -20.23 21.66
N ARG A 68 30.90 -19.90 22.73
CA ARG A 68 32.31 -20.28 22.89
C ARG A 68 32.50 -21.75 23.30
N PHE A 69 31.50 -22.37 23.92
CA PHE A 69 31.55 -23.78 24.33
C PHE A 69 31.09 -24.74 23.23
N PHE A 70 30.37 -24.23 22.24
CA PHE A 70 30.11 -24.97 21.00
C PHE A 70 31.32 -24.77 20.09
N GLN A 71 32.29 -25.68 20.16
CA GLN A 71 33.32 -25.78 19.14
C GLN A 71 32.62 -25.85 17.78
N ALA A 72 32.86 -24.85 16.93
CA ALA A 72 32.61 -24.96 15.52
C ALA A 72 33.29 -26.25 15.08
N VAL A 73 32.50 -27.19 14.56
CA VAL A 73 33.02 -28.34 13.83
C VAL A 73 34.06 -27.77 12.87
N ALA A 74 35.29 -28.27 12.94
CA ALA A 74 36.32 -27.90 11.99
C ALA A 74 35.76 -28.19 10.60
N VAL A 75 35.41 -27.11 9.89
CA VAL A 75 35.05 -27.18 8.48
C VAL A 75 36.38 -27.49 7.80
N GLU A 76 36.52 -28.74 7.35
CA GLU A 76 37.45 -29.12 6.29
C GLU A 76 37.49 -27.98 5.27
N PRO A 77 38.66 -27.49 4.80
CA PRO A 77 38.74 -26.28 3.98
C PRO A 77 37.70 -26.36 2.87
N GLN A 78 36.59 -25.65 3.07
CA GLN A 78 35.56 -25.59 2.08
C GLN A 78 36.26 -24.87 0.95
N ALA A 79 36.36 -25.54 -0.21
CA ALA A 79 36.75 -24.87 -1.44
C ALA A 79 36.08 -23.49 -1.41
N PRO A 80 36.83 -22.39 -1.64
CA PRO A 80 36.34 -21.03 -1.46
C PRO A 80 34.92 -21.02 -1.96
N ALA A 81 33.96 -20.64 -1.08
CA ALA A 81 32.54 -20.67 -1.39
C ALA A 81 32.43 -20.19 -2.83
N PRO A 82 31.87 -20.99 -3.77
CA PRO A 82 31.83 -20.57 -5.15
C PRO A 82 31.34 -19.13 -5.08
N THR A 83 32.12 -18.20 -5.60
CA THR A 83 31.59 -16.89 -5.94
C THR A 83 30.55 -17.23 -7.00
N ALA A 84 29.37 -17.65 -6.53
CA ALA A 84 28.16 -17.60 -7.27
C ALA A 84 28.15 -16.14 -7.64
N ASN A 85 28.41 -15.88 -8.91
CA ASN A 85 27.79 -14.75 -9.55
C ASN A 85 26.32 -14.94 -9.22
N VAL A 86 25.87 -14.35 -8.12
CA VAL A 86 24.46 -14.34 -7.75
C VAL A 86 23.86 -13.67 -8.95
N ASP A 87 23.09 -14.45 -9.69
CA ASP A 87 22.51 -13.97 -10.93
C ASP A 87 21.49 -12.90 -10.57
N MET A 88 21.95 -11.64 -10.58
CA MET A 88 21.12 -10.50 -10.24
C MET A 88 20.14 -10.18 -11.38
N THR A 89 20.22 -10.87 -12.53
CA THR A 89 19.28 -10.67 -13.65
C THR A 89 17.85 -10.97 -13.21
N GLN A 90 17.66 -11.92 -12.29
CA GLN A 90 16.38 -12.16 -11.64
C GLN A 90 15.80 -10.87 -11.03
N TYR A 91 16.59 -10.10 -10.28
CA TYR A 91 16.11 -8.88 -9.63
C TYR A 91 15.85 -7.74 -10.63
N GLN A 92 16.59 -7.72 -11.75
CA GLN A 92 16.32 -6.78 -12.85
C GLN A 92 14.94 -7.05 -13.47
N VAL A 93 14.63 -8.32 -13.74
CA VAL A 93 13.31 -8.74 -14.26
C VAL A 93 12.21 -8.40 -13.25
N GLN A 94 12.41 -8.70 -11.95
CA GLN A 94 11.47 -8.34 -10.90
C GLN A 94 11.20 -6.82 -10.84
N LEU A 95 12.23 -5.98 -10.96
CA LEU A 95 12.04 -4.52 -10.97
C LEU A 95 11.29 -4.05 -12.23
N VAL A 96 11.57 -4.63 -13.40
CA VAL A 96 10.81 -4.35 -14.64
C VAL A 96 9.34 -4.71 -14.46
N ASP A 97 9.04 -5.85 -13.84
CA ASP A 97 7.65 -6.28 -13.62
C ASP A 97 6.95 -5.46 -12.55
N LEU A 98 7.67 -5.01 -11.53
CA LEU A 98 7.15 -4.06 -10.55
C LEU A 98 6.83 -2.72 -11.22
N LYS A 99 7.74 -2.18 -12.04
CA LYS A 99 7.51 -0.97 -12.85
C LYS A 99 6.30 -1.16 -13.75
N SER A 100 6.20 -2.29 -14.44
CA SER A 100 5.09 -2.60 -15.33
C SER A 100 3.75 -2.62 -14.59
N THR A 101 3.72 -3.30 -13.45
CA THR A 101 2.55 -3.39 -12.55
C THR A 101 2.09 -2.02 -12.08
N ILE A 102 3.02 -1.17 -11.63
CA ILE A 102 2.69 0.17 -11.16
C ILE A 102 2.21 1.03 -12.33
N SER A 103 2.98 1.10 -13.42
CA SER A 103 2.81 2.11 -14.45
C SER A 103 1.69 1.81 -15.44
N TYR A 104 1.55 0.55 -15.85
CA TYR A 104 0.55 0.18 -16.84
C TYR A 104 -0.77 -0.23 -16.20
N MET A 105 -0.73 -0.87 -15.03
CA MET A 105 -1.92 -1.46 -14.42
C MET A 105 -2.46 -0.63 -13.25
N LEU A 106 -1.69 -0.51 -12.15
CA LEU A 106 -2.21 0.09 -10.92
C LEU A 106 -2.47 1.59 -11.11
N PHE A 107 -1.46 2.32 -11.60
CA PHE A 107 -1.56 3.75 -11.84
C PHE A 107 -2.72 4.06 -12.80
N LYS A 108 -2.88 3.35 -13.91
CA LYS A 108 -3.95 3.67 -14.87
C LYS A 108 -5.34 3.23 -14.41
N TYR A 109 -5.47 2.04 -13.86
CA TYR A 109 -6.77 1.37 -13.75
C TYR A 109 -7.15 0.96 -12.33
N ALA A 110 -6.25 1.02 -11.34
CA ALA A 110 -6.62 0.63 -9.98
C ALA A 110 -7.71 1.56 -9.44
N PRO A 111 -8.85 1.00 -9.01
CA PRO A 111 -9.90 1.78 -8.39
C PRO A 111 -9.40 2.30 -7.02
N GLY A 112 -9.51 3.60 -6.76
CA GLY A 112 -9.24 4.17 -5.44
C GLY A 112 -9.89 5.53 -5.20
N THR A 113 -9.85 5.98 -3.94
CA THR A 113 -10.19 7.36 -3.56
C THR A 113 -9.18 8.36 -4.16
N THR A 114 -9.51 9.65 -4.23
CA THR A 114 -8.58 10.66 -4.74
C THR A 114 -7.20 10.62 -4.09
N PRO A 115 -7.04 10.52 -2.74
CA PRO A 115 -5.72 10.38 -2.12
C PRO A 115 -4.97 9.12 -2.54
N MET A 116 -5.65 7.98 -2.66
CA MET A 116 -5.03 6.72 -3.14
C MET A 116 -4.54 6.85 -4.58
N ARG A 117 -5.35 7.47 -5.44
CA ARG A 117 -4.98 7.71 -6.84
C ARG A 117 -3.80 8.66 -6.96
N ARG A 118 -3.72 9.70 -6.11
CA ARG A 118 -2.56 10.59 -6.00
C ARG A 118 -1.30 9.86 -5.52
N PHE A 119 -1.46 8.92 -4.58
CA PHE A 119 -0.36 8.05 -4.14
C PHE A 119 0.21 7.25 -5.32
N LEU A 120 -0.67 6.61 -6.11
CA LEU A 120 -0.25 5.86 -7.29
C LEU A 120 0.39 6.74 -8.36
N TYR A 121 -0.11 7.96 -8.57
CA TYR A 121 0.50 8.94 -9.47
C TYR A 121 1.94 9.26 -9.06
N ARG A 122 2.16 9.66 -7.80
CA ARG A 122 3.49 10.03 -7.31
C ARG A 122 4.44 8.83 -7.26
N LEU A 123 3.92 7.65 -6.96
CA LEU A 123 4.69 6.40 -7.00
C LEU A 123 5.12 6.05 -8.42
N ASN A 124 4.22 6.22 -9.40
CA ASN A 124 4.54 6.05 -10.82
C ASN A 124 5.62 7.03 -11.28
N GLU A 125 5.46 8.32 -10.99
CA GLU A 125 6.47 9.32 -11.35
C GLU A 125 7.85 8.97 -10.78
N TRP A 126 7.90 8.58 -9.50
CA TRP A 126 9.16 8.20 -8.88
C TRP A 126 9.74 6.90 -9.44
N ILE A 127 8.95 5.85 -9.65
CA ILE A 127 9.50 4.54 -10.06
C ILE A 127 10.16 4.61 -11.45
N TRP A 128 9.74 5.56 -12.30
CA TRP A 128 10.39 5.83 -13.60
C TRP A 128 11.75 6.54 -13.46
N THR A 129 12.02 7.20 -12.34
CA THR A 129 13.35 7.80 -12.06
C THR A 129 14.37 6.79 -11.55
N VAL A 130 13.91 5.62 -11.09
CA VAL A 130 14.77 4.55 -10.61
C VAL A 130 15.49 3.90 -11.80
N GLY A 131 16.81 3.72 -11.69
CA GLY A 131 17.62 3.02 -12.69
C GLY A 131 17.35 1.50 -12.74
N ASP A 132 18.41 0.72 -12.95
CA ASP A 132 18.31 -0.73 -13.16
C ASP A 132 18.19 -1.55 -11.87
N SER A 133 18.38 -0.92 -10.70
CA SER A 133 18.28 -1.59 -9.41
C SER A 133 17.60 -0.69 -8.38
N LEU A 134 16.95 -1.32 -7.41
CA LEU A 134 16.23 -0.65 -6.33
C LEU A 134 16.42 -1.42 -5.03
N ALA A 135 16.99 -0.77 -4.02
CA ALA A 135 17.08 -1.33 -2.68
C ALA A 135 15.69 -1.33 -2.00
N ILE A 136 15.42 -2.33 -1.16
CA ILE A 136 14.15 -2.46 -0.44
C ILE A 136 13.97 -1.30 0.54
N GLU A 137 15.07 -0.82 1.11
CA GLU A 137 15.10 0.32 2.04
C GLU A 137 14.68 1.61 1.33
N ASP A 138 15.17 1.84 0.10
CA ASP A 138 14.81 3.01 -0.71
C ASP A 138 13.35 2.98 -1.14
N TRP A 139 12.85 1.80 -1.53
CA TRP A 139 11.42 1.58 -1.79
C TRP A 139 10.58 1.93 -0.57
N THR A 140 10.92 1.35 0.59
CA THR A 140 10.16 1.53 1.83
C THR A 140 10.16 3.00 2.25
N LYS A 141 11.33 3.65 2.20
CA LYS A 141 11.48 5.07 2.50
C LYS A 141 10.62 5.94 1.58
N LYS A 142 10.64 5.69 0.27
CA LYS A 142 9.86 6.50 -0.66
C LYS A 142 8.35 6.29 -0.50
N VAL A 143 7.90 5.04 -0.33
CA VAL A 143 6.48 4.75 -0.08
C VAL A 143 5.99 5.49 1.17
N GLN A 144 6.78 5.49 2.26
CA GLN A 144 6.46 6.22 3.49
C GLN A 144 6.46 7.74 3.28
N GLU A 145 7.42 8.27 2.52
CA GLU A 145 7.48 9.70 2.17
C GLU A 145 6.22 10.15 1.43
N ILE A 146 5.78 9.40 0.41
CA ILE A 146 4.57 9.71 -0.37
C ILE A 146 3.32 9.57 0.50
N GLN A 147 3.22 8.49 1.30
CA GLN A 147 2.13 8.28 2.25
C GLN A 147 2.00 9.48 3.19
N LEU A 148 3.07 9.89 3.86
CA LEU A 148 3.08 11.00 4.80
C LEU A 148 2.67 12.32 4.13
N ALA A 149 3.21 12.59 2.93
CA ALA A 149 2.90 13.79 2.16
C ALA A 149 1.43 13.89 1.71
N LEU A 150 0.72 12.76 1.66
CA LEU A 150 -0.69 12.67 1.28
C LEU A 150 -1.63 12.40 2.48
N GLY A 151 -1.10 12.44 3.71
CA GLY A 151 -1.90 12.19 4.92
C GLY A 151 -2.27 10.72 5.13
N ASN A 152 -1.38 9.79 4.75
CA ASN A 152 -1.48 8.34 4.89
C ASN A 152 -2.75 7.74 4.25
N PRO A 153 -2.87 7.81 2.91
CA PRO A 153 -4.07 7.33 2.20
C PRO A 153 -4.25 5.81 2.24
N ILE A 154 -3.18 5.04 2.41
CA ILE A 154 -3.23 3.58 2.61
C ILE A 154 -3.17 3.27 4.11
N PRO A 155 -4.05 2.40 4.65
CA PRO A 155 -3.98 1.96 6.04
C PRO A 155 -2.67 1.25 6.39
N GLU A 156 -2.12 1.51 7.57
CA GLU A 156 -0.93 0.81 8.08
C GLU A 156 -1.21 -0.66 8.41
N LYS A 157 -2.45 -0.98 8.80
CA LYS A 157 -2.89 -2.33 9.13
C LYS A 157 -3.88 -2.81 8.08
N VAL A 158 -3.68 -4.05 7.65
CA VAL A 158 -4.59 -4.72 6.72
C VAL A 158 -5.85 -5.13 7.47
N GLU A 159 -6.99 -4.63 7.03
CA GLU A 159 -8.32 -5.01 7.54
C GLU A 159 -9.15 -5.64 6.43
N TRP A 160 -9.64 -6.86 6.66
CA TRP A 160 -10.47 -7.58 5.70
C TRP A 160 -11.94 -7.45 6.07
N ILE A 161 -12.77 -6.98 5.12
CA ILE A 161 -14.24 -6.97 5.25
C ILE A 161 -14.83 -8.09 4.38
N ALA A 162 -15.01 -7.85 3.09
CA ALA A 162 -15.57 -8.85 2.16
C ALA A 162 -14.66 -10.09 1.98
N CYS A 163 -13.35 -9.92 2.19
CA CYS A 163 -12.35 -10.96 2.07
C CYS A 163 -11.95 -11.62 3.40
N ILE A 164 -12.65 -11.35 4.50
CA ILE A 164 -12.36 -11.99 5.78
C ILE A 164 -12.63 -13.50 5.72
N GLY A 165 -11.67 -14.32 6.14
CA GLY A 165 -11.81 -15.76 6.27
C GLY A 165 -12.49 -16.15 7.58
N SER A 166 -13.04 -17.37 7.64
CA SER A 166 -13.48 -17.97 8.90
C SER A 166 -12.32 -18.26 9.87
N LYS A 167 -11.09 -18.34 9.34
CA LYS A 167 -9.84 -18.47 10.09
C LYS A 167 -8.79 -17.50 9.55
N PRO A 168 -7.79 -17.09 10.35
CA PRO A 168 -6.79 -16.10 9.95
C PRO A 168 -5.96 -16.47 8.70
N ASN A 169 -5.76 -17.77 8.46
CA ASN A 169 -4.98 -18.27 7.33
C ASN A 169 -5.81 -18.53 6.06
N LEU A 170 -7.11 -18.20 6.06
CA LEU A 170 -8.02 -18.41 4.93
C LEU A 170 -8.41 -17.07 4.30
N ARG A 171 -8.67 -17.10 2.99
CA ARG A 171 -9.09 -15.92 2.19
C ARG A 171 -8.06 -14.78 2.27
N GLY A 172 -8.45 -13.62 2.82
CA GLY A 172 -7.56 -12.48 3.03
C GLY A 172 -6.92 -11.97 1.74
N TYR A 173 -5.59 -11.91 1.74
CA TYR A 173 -4.79 -11.28 0.68
C TYR A 173 -5.09 -11.80 -0.73
N THR A 174 -5.20 -13.11 -0.91
CA THR A 174 -5.47 -13.69 -2.23
C THR A 174 -6.89 -13.38 -2.73
N CYS A 175 -7.87 -13.30 -1.82
CA CYS A 175 -9.22 -12.81 -2.16
C CYS A 175 -9.20 -11.34 -2.59
N GLY A 176 -8.41 -10.51 -1.88
CA GLY A 176 -8.21 -9.11 -2.23
C GLY A 176 -7.56 -8.93 -3.61
N LEU A 177 -6.52 -9.71 -3.91
CA LEU A 177 -5.85 -9.69 -5.21
C LEU A 177 -6.79 -10.04 -6.36
N TRP A 178 -7.57 -11.11 -6.24
CA TRP A 178 -8.57 -11.45 -7.25
C TRP A 178 -9.61 -10.34 -7.44
N THR A 179 -10.11 -9.79 -6.34
CA THR A 179 -11.10 -8.70 -6.38
C THR A 179 -10.53 -7.47 -7.09
N MET A 180 -9.28 -7.10 -6.79
CA MET A 180 -8.58 -5.99 -7.42
C MET A 180 -8.36 -6.23 -8.92
N ALA A 181 -7.96 -7.45 -9.32
CA ALA A 181 -7.77 -7.80 -10.73
C ALA A 181 -9.07 -7.67 -11.54
N HIS A 182 -10.18 -8.22 -11.00
CA HIS A 182 -11.48 -8.09 -11.64
C HIS A 182 -11.94 -6.63 -11.74
N ALA A 183 -11.73 -5.83 -10.70
CA ALA A 183 -12.04 -4.41 -10.73
C ALA A 183 -11.22 -3.65 -11.77
N ILE A 184 -9.91 -3.88 -11.81
CA ILE A 184 -8.99 -3.27 -12.78
C ILE A 184 -9.39 -3.61 -14.23
N THR A 185 -9.73 -4.86 -14.51
CA THR A 185 -10.13 -5.27 -15.87
C THR A 185 -11.42 -4.57 -16.32
N VAL A 186 -12.40 -4.42 -15.42
CA VAL A 186 -13.64 -3.68 -15.70
C VAL A 186 -13.37 -2.19 -15.87
N GLU A 187 -12.47 -1.61 -15.08
CA GLU A 187 -12.09 -0.19 -15.21
C GLU A 187 -11.31 0.09 -16.49
N ALA A 188 -10.39 -0.79 -16.86
CA ALA A 188 -9.68 -0.72 -18.13
C ALA A 188 -10.66 -0.85 -19.32
N TYR A 189 -11.59 -1.80 -19.26
CA TYR A 189 -12.66 -1.94 -20.27
C TYR A 189 -13.41 -0.63 -20.50
N LYS A 190 -13.83 0.03 -19.43
CA LYS A 190 -14.60 1.28 -19.49
C LYS A 190 -13.77 2.47 -19.93
N THR A 191 -12.58 2.64 -19.36
CA THR A 191 -11.70 3.79 -19.61
C THR A 191 -11.19 3.79 -21.04
N GLU A 192 -10.94 2.60 -21.59
CA GLU A 192 -10.33 2.42 -22.91
C GLU A 192 -11.36 2.10 -23.99
N ALA A 193 -12.66 2.19 -23.72
CA ALA A 193 -13.74 1.81 -24.64
C ALA A 193 -13.61 2.41 -26.06
N LYS A 194 -13.04 3.62 -26.17
CA LYS A 194 -12.82 4.33 -27.45
C LYS A 194 -11.36 4.37 -27.91
N ASN A 195 -10.46 3.69 -27.21
CA ASN A 195 -9.04 3.64 -27.56
C ASN A 195 -8.72 2.38 -28.39
N PRO A 196 -8.42 2.53 -29.69
CA PRO A 196 -8.05 1.39 -30.54
C PRO A 196 -6.62 0.90 -30.27
N LEU A 197 -5.78 1.68 -29.60
CA LEU A 197 -4.39 1.34 -29.30
C LEU A 197 -4.21 0.55 -28.00
N PHE A 198 -5.27 0.45 -27.18
CA PHE A 198 -5.21 -0.30 -25.94
C PHE A 198 -4.92 -1.78 -26.21
N ASN A 199 -3.86 -2.28 -25.58
CA ASN A 199 -3.51 -3.70 -25.62
C ASN A 199 -3.78 -4.34 -24.25
N PRO A 200 -4.80 -5.24 -24.13
CA PRO A 200 -5.15 -5.82 -22.85
C PRO A 200 -4.02 -6.62 -22.20
N VAL A 201 -3.24 -7.34 -23.00
CA VAL A 201 -2.14 -8.18 -22.52
C VAL A 201 -1.05 -7.30 -21.91
N ASN A 202 -0.54 -6.34 -22.68
CA ASN A 202 0.60 -5.52 -22.26
C ASN A 202 0.25 -4.57 -21.12
N GLU A 203 -1.00 -4.07 -21.05
CA GLU A 203 -1.37 -3.05 -20.09
C GLU A 203 -1.98 -3.59 -18.80
N VAL A 204 -2.55 -4.80 -18.80
CA VAL A 204 -3.26 -5.35 -17.64
C VAL A 204 -2.88 -6.79 -17.35
N MET A 205 -3.00 -7.69 -18.33
CA MET A 205 -2.91 -9.14 -18.05
C MET A 205 -1.50 -9.60 -17.70
N GLU A 206 -0.50 -9.20 -18.50
CA GLU A 206 0.89 -9.55 -18.29
C GLU A 206 1.48 -8.86 -17.05
N PRO A 207 1.25 -7.54 -16.80
CA PRO A 207 1.63 -6.92 -15.54
C PRO A 207 1.08 -7.67 -14.32
N PHE A 208 -0.19 -8.08 -14.35
CA PHE A 208 -0.78 -8.86 -13.27
C PHE A 208 -0.14 -10.26 -13.15
N HIS A 209 0.07 -10.96 -14.26
CA HIS A 209 0.69 -12.29 -14.28
C HIS A 209 2.11 -12.25 -13.71
N GLN A 210 2.95 -11.35 -14.18
CA GLN A 210 4.32 -11.22 -13.69
C GLN A 210 4.37 -10.76 -12.24
N PHE A 211 3.45 -9.88 -11.80
CA PHE A 211 3.31 -9.54 -10.40
C PHE A 211 3.04 -10.78 -9.53
N ILE A 212 2.09 -11.63 -9.96
CA ILE A 212 1.77 -12.86 -9.24
C ILE A 212 2.96 -13.82 -9.26
N PHE A 213 3.63 -13.99 -10.41
CA PHE A 213 4.73 -14.92 -10.54
C PHE A 213 5.93 -14.54 -9.65
N HIS A 214 6.28 -13.26 -9.58
CA HIS A 214 7.46 -12.79 -8.88
C HIS A 214 7.23 -12.33 -7.43
N PHE A 215 6.04 -11.83 -7.09
CA PHE A 215 5.80 -11.16 -5.80
C PHE A 215 4.75 -11.85 -4.92
N LEU A 216 3.99 -12.83 -5.43
CA LEU A 216 3.08 -13.59 -4.56
C LEU A 216 3.88 -14.54 -3.68
N SER A 217 3.80 -14.36 -2.36
CA SER A 217 4.56 -15.14 -1.39
C SER A 217 4.31 -16.66 -1.45
N CYS A 218 3.16 -17.09 -1.96
CA CYS A 218 2.86 -18.49 -2.18
C CYS A 218 3.43 -18.95 -3.53
N GLY A 219 4.65 -19.52 -3.52
CA GLY A 219 5.33 -20.01 -4.73
C GLY A 219 4.53 -21.05 -5.52
N GLU A 220 3.85 -21.99 -4.84
CA GLU A 220 2.97 -22.95 -5.51
C GLU A 220 1.77 -22.26 -6.19
N CYS A 221 1.19 -21.25 -5.55
CA CYS A 221 0.09 -20.48 -6.11
C CYS A 221 0.54 -19.69 -7.34
N ALA A 222 1.73 -19.09 -7.28
CA ALA A 222 2.36 -18.37 -8.37
C ALA A 222 2.60 -19.28 -9.58
N GLN A 223 3.21 -20.45 -9.37
CA GLN A 223 3.44 -21.44 -10.43
C GLN A 223 2.14 -21.98 -11.02
N ASN A 224 1.13 -22.22 -10.17
CA ASN A 224 -0.19 -22.62 -10.63
C ASN A 224 -0.84 -21.54 -11.51
N PHE A 225 -0.73 -20.26 -11.15
CA PHE A 225 -1.26 -19.17 -11.97
C PHE A 225 -0.52 -19.03 -13.30
N ASP A 226 0.81 -19.17 -13.31
CA ASP A 226 1.61 -19.21 -14.54
C ASP A 226 1.19 -20.35 -15.48
N ASN A 227 0.90 -21.53 -14.91
CA ASN A 227 0.35 -22.65 -15.66
C ASN A 227 -1.05 -22.35 -16.24
N GLU A 228 -1.93 -21.70 -15.47
CA GLU A 228 -3.23 -21.26 -15.99
C GLU A 228 -3.07 -20.21 -17.10
N ALA A 229 -2.14 -19.27 -16.96
CA ALA A 229 -1.85 -18.24 -17.96
C ALA A 229 -1.45 -18.87 -19.30
N LYS A 230 -0.55 -19.86 -19.28
CA LYS A 230 -0.12 -20.62 -20.45
C LYS A 230 -1.25 -21.48 -21.03
N ARG A 231 -1.92 -22.26 -20.17
CA ARG A 231 -3.00 -23.19 -20.56
C ARG A 231 -4.17 -22.46 -21.22
N HIS A 232 -4.55 -21.31 -20.66
CA HIS A 232 -5.64 -20.48 -21.14
C HIS A 232 -5.18 -19.36 -22.08
N LYS A 233 -3.97 -19.47 -22.63
CA LYS A 233 -3.46 -18.64 -23.73
C LYS A 233 -3.59 -17.13 -23.46
N LEU A 234 -3.16 -16.68 -22.28
CA LEU A 234 -3.21 -15.27 -21.86
C LEU A 234 -2.70 -14.32 -22.96
N LEU A 235 -1.55 -14.64 -23.58
CA LEU A 235 -0.91 -13.84 -24.63
C LEU A 235 -1.70 -13.73 -25.94
N GLN A 236 -2.77 -14.53 -26.12
CA GLN A 236 -3.62 -14.50 -27.31
C GLN A 236 -4.89 -13.66 -27.13
N VAL A 237 -5.13 -13.10 -25.94
CA VAL A 237 -6.27 -12.23 -25.68
C VAL A 237 -6.08 -10.92 -26.44
N SER A 238 -7.07 -10.57 -27.27
CA SER A 238 -6.96 -9.42 -28.18
C SER A 238 -8.00 -8.33 -27.93
N THR A 239 -9.11 -8.65 -27.27
CA THR A 239 -10.22 -7.70 -27.05
C THR A 239 -10.38 -7.34 -25.58
N LYS A 240 -11.00 -6.18 -25.33
CA LYS A 240 -11.23 -5.66 -23.97
C LYS A 240 -12.26 -6.52 -23.23
N GLU A 241 -13.29 -6.95 -23.95
CA GLU A 241 -14.31 -7.89 -23.48
C GLU A 241 -13.68 -9.23 -23.10
N GLU A 242 -12.80 -9.75 -23.95
CA GLU A 242 -12.13 -11.02 -23.71
C GLU A 242 -11.19 -10.97 -22.51
N MET A 243 -10.52 -9.85 -22.25
CA MET A 243 -9.74 -9.65 -21.02
C MET A 243 -10.59 -9.84 -19.76
N VAL A 244 -11.73 -9.14 -19.65
CA VAL A 244 -12.64 -9.27 -18.50
C VAL A 244 -13.12 -10.72 -18.36
N MET A 245 -13.52 -11.34 -19.47
CA MET A 245 -14.04 -12.69 -19.47
C MET A 245 -12.95 -13.75 -19.19
N TRP A 246 -11.71 -13.52 -19.62
CA TRP A 246 -10.58 -14.41 -19.38
C TRP A 246 -10.32 -14.57 -17.88
N PHE A 247 -10.22 -13.45 -17.16
CA PHE A 247 -10.04 -13.45 -15.71
C PHE A 247 -11.19 -14.19 -15.01
N TRP A 248 -12.43 -13.98 -15.45
CA TRP A 248 -13.59 -14.68 -14.89
C TRP A 248 -13.53 -16.20 -15.13
N ARG A 249 -13.21 -16.64 -16.36
CA ARG A 249 -13.10 -18.07 -16.69
C ARG A 249 -11.98 -18.74 -15.89
N VAL A 250 -10.79 -18.15 -15.88
CA VAL A 250 -9.63 -18.68 -15.15
C VAL A 250 -9.90 -18.74 -13.66
N HIS A 251 -10.48 -17.70 -13.06
CA HIS A 251 -10.82 -17.74 -11.64
C HIS A 251 -11.82 -18.88 -11.33
N ASN A 252 -12.76 -19.16 -12.24
CA ASN A 252 -13.69 -20.28 -12.10
C ASN A 252 -13.05 -21.66 -12.30
N PHE A 253 -12.03 -21.79 -13.17
CA PHE A 253 -11.22 -23.01 -13.24
C PHE A 253 -10.45 -23.24 -11.93
N VAL A 254 -9.87 -22.19 -11.38
CA VAL A 254 -9.20 -22.24 -10.07
C VAL A 254 -10.18 -22.59 -8.95
N ASN A 255 -11.41 -22.06 -8.98
CA ASN A 255 -12.46 -22.43 -8.01
C ASN A 255 -12.79 -23.92 -8.07
N THR A 256 -12.92 -24.50 -9.27
CA THR A 256 -13.14 -25.94 -9.43
C THR A 256 -11.98 -26.75 -8.86
N ARG A 257 -10.73 -26.39 -9.20
CA ARG A 257 -9.53 -27.08 -8.71
C ARG A 257 -9.42 -27.05 -7.19
N LEU A 258 -9.73 -25.91 -6.57
CA LEU A 258 -9.58 -25.71 -5.13
C LEU A 258 -10.81 -26.16 -4.32
N SER A 259 -11.90 -26.58 -4.97
CA SER A 259 -13.10 -27.04 -4.28
C SER A 259 -12.80 -28.27 -3.41
N GLY A 260 -13.10 -28.16 -2.11
CA GLY A 260 -12.84 -29.23 -1.13
C GLY A 260 -11.36 -29.38 -0.72
N ALA A 261 -10.47 -28.51 -1.19
CA ALA A 261 -9.09 -28.48 -0.73
C ALA A 261 -8.99 -28.01 0.73
N ARG A 262 -7.84 -28.26 1.39
CA ARG A 262 -7.61 -27.79 2.77
C ARG A 262 -7.63 -26.26 2.92
N SER A 263 -7.37 -25.54 1.83
CA SER A 263 -7.43 -24.08 1.75
C SER A 263 -8.81 -23.55 1.37
N ASP A 264 -9.78 -24.43 1.10
CA ASP A 264 -11.17 -24.06 0.86
C ASP A 264 -11.84 -23.72 2.20
N ASP A 265 -12.36 -22.51 2.31
CA ASP A 265 -12.95 -22.03 3.54
C ASP A 265 -14.36 -22.63 3.69
N PRO A 266 -14.65 -23.41 4.75
CA PRO A 266 -15.96 -24.06 4.90
C PRO A 266 -17.13 -23.07 4.95
N ARG A 267 -16.90 -21.82 5.39
CA ARG A 267 -17.93 -20.78 5.40
C ARG A 267 -18.11 -20.10 4.04
N PHE A 268 -17.14 -20.23 3.16
CA PHE A 268 -17.11 -19.63 1.83
C PHE A 268 -16.62 -20.65 0.79
N PRO A 269 -17.33 -21.77 0.62
CA PRO A 269 -16.88 -22.87 -0.22
C PRO A 269 -16.69 -22.43 -1.66
N LYS A 270 -15.66 -22.95 -2.34
CA LYS A 270 -15.47 -22.70 -3.77
C LYS A 270 -16.69 -23.20 -4.55
N ARG A 271 -17.13 -22.36 -5.49
CA ARG A 271 -18.23 -22.64 -6.40
C ARG A 271 -18.04 -21.82 -7.66
N GLN A 272 -18.74 -22.23 -8.72
CA GLN A 272 -18.81 -21.44 -9.94
C GLN A 272 -19.49 -20.10 -9.65
N PHE A 273 -18.78 -19.01 -9.93
CA PHE A 273 -19.22 -17.64 -9.69
C PHE A 273 -19.72 -16.99 -10.99
N PRO A 274 -20.82 -16.21 -10.96
CA PRO A 274 -21.70 -16.01 -9.82
C PRO A 274 -22.61 -17.23 -9.58
N PRO A 275 -22.99 -17.49 -8.31
CA PRO A 275 -24.07 -18.43 -8.03
C PRO A 275 -25.40 -17.85 -8.52
N SER A 276 -26.37 -18.71 -8.86
CA SER A 276 -27.67 -18.28 -9.40
C SER A 276 -28.46 -17.36 -8.46
N VAL A 277 -28.22 -17.43 -7.15
CA VAL A 277 -28.83 -16.51 -6.16
C VAL A 277 -28.34 -15.07 -6.31
N VAL A 278 -27.13 -14.86 -6.83
CA VAL A 278 -26.55 -13.53 -7.08
C VAL A 278 -26.88 -13.03 -8.48
N CYS A 279 -26.92 -13.92 -9.47
CA CYS A 279 -27.29 -13.58 -10.84
C CYS A 279 -28.11 -14.72 -11.47
N PRO A 280 -29.45 -14.72 -11.32
CA PRO A 280 -30.30 -15.75 -11.90
C PRO A 280 -30.22 -15.78 -13.43
N GLN A 281 -30.16 -14.61 -14.07
CA GLN A 281 -30.09 -14.45 -15.52
C GLN A 281 -28.74 -14.89 -16.12
N CYS A 282 -27.71 -15.04 -15.30
CA CYS A 282 -26.40 -15.52 -15.76
C CYS A 282 -26.40 -17.01 -16.11
N ARG A 283 -27.49 -17.74 -15.85
CA ARG A 283 -27.64 -19.15 -16.24
C ARG A 283 -28.71 -19.29 -17.32
N ALA A 284 -28.35 -19.96 -18.40
CA ALA A 284 -29.29 -20.41 -19.40
C ALA A 284 -30.23 -21.49 -18.82
N PRO A 285 -31.40 -21.75 -19.44
CA PRO A 285 -32.31 -22.82 -19.02
C PRO A 285 -31.65 -24.21 -18.94
N SER A 286 -30.58 -24.43 -19.70
CA SER A 286 -29.75 -25.64 -19.68
C SER A 286 -28.86 -25.79 -18.43
N GLY A 287 -28.76 -24.76 -17.59
CA GLY A 287 -27.90 -24.71 -16.40
C GLY A 287 -26.47 -24.21 -16.67
N PHE A 288 -26.07 -24.05 -17.93
CA PHE A 288 -24.79 -23.46 -18.31
C PHE A 288 -24.80 -21.93 -18.15
N PHE A 289 -23.61 -21.34 -18.06
CA PHE A 289 -23.48 -19.88 -18.01
C PHE A 289 -23.86 -19.24 -19.36
N ASP A 290 -24.67 -18.19 -19.30
CA ASP A 290 -24.83 -17.27 -20.43
C ASP A 290 -23.74 -16.21 -20.34
N GLU A 291 -22.73 -16.32 -21.21
CA GLU A 291 -21.56 -15.42 -21.18
C GLU A 291 -21.91 -13.95 -21.44
N LYS A 292 -23.01 -13.66 -22.16
CA LYS A 292 -23.44 -12.27 -22.40
C LYS A 292 -23.99 -11.66 -21.12
N GLU A 293 -24.80 -12.41 -20.39
CA GLU A 293 -25.34 -11.97 -19.10
C GLU A 293 -24.27 -11.94 -18.00
N ILE A 294 -23.31 -12.88 -18.03
CA ILE A 294 -22.11 -12.85 -17.18
C ILE A 294 -21.33 -11.57 -17.41
N PHE A 295 -21.03 -11.23 -18.67
CA PHE A 295 -20.24 -10.05 -18.98
C PHE A 295 -20.90 -8.78 -18.42
N LYS A 296 -22.20 -8.59 -18.66
CA LYS A 296 -22.98 -7.48 -18.07
C LYS A 296 -22.93 -7.49 -16.54
N PHE A 297 -23.08 -8.66 -15.93
CA PHE A 297 -23.00 -8.82 -14.48
C PHE A 297 -21.64 -8.39 -13.94
N LEU A 298 -20.54 -8.84 -14.55
CA LEU A 298 -19.17 -8.49 -14.13
C LEU A 298 -18.94 -6.98 -14.22
N LEU A 299 -19.35 -6.35 -15.32
CA LEU A 299 -19.25 -4.90 -15.47
C LEU A 299 -19.99 -4.17 -14.36
N ASN A 300 -21.21 -4.58 -14.02
CA ASN A 300 -21.97 -3.92 -12.96
C ASN A 300 -21.38 -4.20 -11.57
N TYR A 301 -21.09 -5.47 -11.28
CA TYR A 301 -20.64 -5.93 -9.97
C TYR A 301 -19.31 -5.32 -9.54
N TYR A 302 -18.34 -5.24 -10.46
CA TYR A 302 -17.02 -4.69 -10.16
C TYR A 302 -16.90 -3.18 -10.36
N SER A 303 -17.96 -2.52 -10.85
CA SER A 303 -18.02 -1.05 -10.91
C SER A 303 -18.67 -0.41 -9.68
N ASP A 304 -19.51 -1.15 -8.97
CA ASP A 304 -20.15 -0.72 -7.72
C ASP A 304 -19.58 -1.52 -6.54
N ILE A 305 -18.25 -1.49 -6.39
CA ILE A 305 -17.59 -2.09 -5.23
C ILE A 305 -17.92 -1.21 -4.01
N ARG A 306 -18.97 -1.60 -3.29
CA ARG A 306 -19.44 -0.87 -2.11
C ARG A 306 -18.37 -0.86 -1.03
N GLN A 307 -18.03 0.34 -0.58
CA GLN A 307 -17.32 0.56 0.67
C GLN A 307 -18.32 0.48 1.82
N ASP A 308 -18.88 -0.69 2.09
CA ASP A 308 -19.58 -0.87 3.37
C ASP A 308 -18.49 -0.90 4.46
N SER A 309 -18.15 0.27 5.01
CA SER A 309 -17.27 0.38 6.18
C SER A 309 -18.10 0.71 7.43
N VAL A 310 -17.78 0.03 8.53
CA VAL A 310 -18.33 0.30 9.87
C VAL A 310 -17.90 1.67 10.40
N GLN A 311 -16.92 2.33 9.79
CA GLN A 311 -16.51 3.70 10.08
C GLN A 311 -16.10 4.38 8.77
N GLY A 312 -16.61 5.59 8.51
CA GLY A 312 -16.24 6.37 7.33
C GLY A 312 -14.73 6.61 7.24
N PRO A 313 -14.17 6.81 6.03
CA PRO A 313 -12.74 6.96 5.84
C PRO A 313 -12.18 8.12 6.69
N PRO A 314 -11.00 7.96 7.31
CA PRO A 314 -10.37 9.04 8.06
C PRO A 314 -10.15 10.24 7.14
N GLY A 315 -10.57 11.42 7.61
CA GLY A 315 -10.34 12.65 6.86
C GLY A 315 -8.84 12.92 6.72
N TYR A 316 -8.38 13.23 5.52
CA TYR A 316 -6.97 13.57 5.31
C TYR A 316 -6.74 15.02 5.77
N LYS A 317 -5.58 15.27 6.37
CA LYS A 317 -5.16 16.60 6.84
C LYS A 317 -4.48 17.31 5.68
N LEU A 318 -5.14 18.33 5.14
CA LEU A 318 -4.55 19.22 4.14
C LEU A 318 -3.93 20.40 4.88
N ASN A 319 -2.62 20.54 4.74
CA ASN A 319 -1.89 21.70 5.25
C ASN A 319 -2.02 22.81 4.21
N GLU A 320 -2.75 23.86 4.54
CA GLU A 320 -2.95 25.02 3.68
C GLU A 320 -1.88 26.04 4.01
N TYR A 321 -0.96 26.29 3.07
CA TYR A 321 0.12 27.27 3.23
C TYR A 321 -0.22 28.54 2.45
N LYS A 322 -0.07 29.70 3.09
CA LYS A 322 -0.15 31.01 2.44
C LYS A 322 1.05 31.84 2.88
N ASP A 323 1.77 32.43 1.93
CA ASP A 323 2.96 33.24 2.22
C ASP A 323 4.04 32.45 2.99
N GLY A 324 4.17 31.14 2.70
CA GLY A 324 5.14 30.25 3.36
C GLY A 324 4.80 29.88 4.81
N LYS A 325 3.64 30.32 5.33
CA LYS A 325 3.17 29.98 6.69
C LYS A 325 1.94 29.07 6.63
N LEU A 326 1.93 28.05 7.48
CA LEU A 326 0.80 27.14 7.67
C LEU A 326 -0.38 27.95 8.22
N GLN A 327 -1.43 28.13 7.43
CA GLN A 327 -2.62 28.87 7.83
C GLN A 327 -3.68 27.98 8.46
N SER A 328 -3.84 26.74 7.99
CA SER A 328 -4.78 25.82 8.58
C SER A 328 -4.41 24.36 8.30
N VAL A 329 -4.74 23.48 9.26
CA VAL A 329 -4.74 22.03 9.09
C VAL A 329 -6.20 21.60 9.07
N GLY A 330 -6.79 21.54 7.87
CA GLY A 330 -8.18 21.14 7.72
C GLY A 330 -8.30 19.62 7.66
N ALA A 331 -9.04 19.01 8.59
CA ALA A 331 -9.49 17.63 8.44
C ALA A 331 -10.64 17.61 7.43
N ARG A 332 -10.39 17.14 6.19
CA ARG A 332 -11.43 17.02 5.17
C ARG A 332 -11.92 15.59 5.10
N HIS A 333 -13.23 15.39 5.25
CA HIS A 333 -13.85 14.10 4.97
C HIS A 333 -13.77 13.79 3.48
N LEU A 334 -13.34 12.58 3.15
CA LEU A 334 -13.42 12.08 1.79
C LEU A 334 -14.90 11.98 1.41
N ASN A 335 -15.33 12.74 0.42
CA ASN A 335 -16.62 12.49 -0.23
C ASN A 335 -16.47 11.12 -0.90
N PRO A 336 -17.21 10.07 -0.46
CA PRO A 336 -16.95 8.68 -0.84
C PRO A 336 -17.39 8.37 -2.27
N LYS A 337 -17.59 9.38 -3.12
CA LYS A 337 -17.63 9.15 -4.56
C LYS A 337 -16.24 8.72 -4.95
N PHE A 338 -16.11 7.41 -5.15
CA PHE A 338 -15.07 6.78 -5.90
C PHE A 338 -14.84 7.61 -7.18
N ALA A 339 -13.85 8.50 -7.16
CA ALA A 339 -13.50 9.30 -8.32
C ALA A 339 -12.66 8.38 -9.21
N VAL A 340 -13.37 7.48 -9.90
CA VAL A 340 -12.83 6.41 -10.75
C VAL A 340 -11.99 6.96 -11.91
N HIS A 341 -11.99 8.27 -12.14
CA HIS A 341 -11.28 8.86 -13.26
C HIS A 341 -9.85 9.23 -12.89
N ALA A 342 -8.94 8.28 -13.11
CA ALA A 342 -7.48 8.48 -13.17
C ALA A 342 -7.09 9.85 -13.75
N LYS A 343 -7.62 10.14 -14.94
CA LYS A 343 -7.38 11.36 -15.71
C LYS A 343 -7.73 12.67 -14.98
N GLN A 344 -8.69 12.64 -14.05
CA GLN A 344 -9.01 13.83 -13.24
C GLN A 344 -7.93 14.07 -12.20
N VAL A 345 -7.39 13.01 -11.61
CA VAL A 345 -6.33 13.09 -10.60
C VAL A 345 -5.02 13.56 -11.20
N ASP A 346 -4.67 13.07 -12.37
CA ASP A 346 -3.45 13.49 -13.09
C ASP A 346 -3.49 15.00 -13.34
N LYS A 347 -4.61 15.52 -13.88
CA LYS A 347 -4.81 16.97 -14.08
C LYS A 347 -4.73 17.77 -12.78
N MET A 348 -5.22 17.22 -11.66
CA MET A 348 -5.14 17.88 -10.36
C MET A 348 -3.69 17.96 -9.86
N GLU A 349 -2.92 16.88 -9.95
CA GLU A 349 -1.51 16.87 -9.54
C GLU A 349 -0.68 17.80 -10.45
N GLU A 350 -0.86 17.75 -11.77
CA GLU A 350 -0.18 18.66 -12.72
C GLU A 350 -0.50 20.13 -12.42
N THR A 351 -1.76 20.44 -12.09
CA THR A 351 -2.17 21.80 -11.74
C THR A 351 -1.55 22.25 -10.42
N GLU A 352 -1.52 21.38 -9.41
CA GLU A 352 -0.90 21.65 -8.12
C GLU A 352 0.61 21.88 -8.25
N GLU A 353 1.29 21.07 -9.08
CA GLU A 353 2.71 21.23 -9.36
C GLU A 353 3.02 22.54 -10.08
N ARG A 354 2.20 22.91 -11.08
CA ARG A 354 2.31 24.23 -11.74
C ARG A 354 2.15 25.37 -10.74
N LEU A 355 1.18 25.29 -9.84
CA LEU A 355 0.97 26.31 -8.81
C LEU A 355 2.15 26.40 -7.84
N ARG A 356 2.74 25.26 -7.44
CA ARG A 356 3.95 25.22 -6.61
C ARG A 356 5.13 25.87 -7.32
N LYS A 357 5.39 25.53 -8.58
CA LYS A 357 6.47 26.13 -9.38
C LYS A 357 6.29 27.64 -9.55
N VAL A 358 5.05 28.12 -9.75
CA VAL A 358 4.75 29.56 -9.81
C VAL A 358 4.99 30.24 -8.46
N TRP A 359 4.65 29.56 -7.37
CA TRP A 359 4.90 30.06 -6.01
C TRP A 359 6.39 30.15 -5.70
N ASP A 360 7.16 29.12 -6.04
CA ASP A 360 8.62 29.07 -5.84
C ASP A 360 9.39 30.01 -6.78
N ALA A 361 8.84 30.30 -7.97
CA ALA A 361 9.36 31.29 -8.90
C ALA A 361 8.93 32.73 -8.58
N SER A 362 8.04 32.93 -7.60
CA SER A 362 7.77 34.27 -7.07
C SER A 362 9.01 34.73 -6.32
N PRO A 363 9.61 35.90 -6.65
CA PRO A 363 10.77 36.38 -5.91
C PRO A 363 10.39 36.41 -4.44
N GLN A 364 11.16 35.70 -3.60
CA GLN A 364 11.09 35.86 -2.15
C GLN A 364 11.01 37.36 -1.90
N ARG A 365 9.89 37.83 -1.35
CA ARG A 365 9.80 39.21 -0.89
C ARG A 365 10.98 39.39 0.06
N GLU A 366 12.01 40.09 -0.40
CA GLU A 366 13.04 40.64 0.47
C GLU A 366 12.27 41.44 1.51
N TRP A 367 12.18 40.89 2.72
CA TRP A 367 11.78 41.68 3.86
C TRP A 367 12.91 42.67 4.08
N LYS A 368 12.79 43.85 3.47
CA LYS A 368 13.56 45.01 3.89
C LYS A 368 13.18 45.29 5.34
N ASP A 369 14.17 45.28 6.22
CA ASP A 369 14.04 45.72 7.60
C ASP A 369 13.28 47.05 7.68
N ILE A 370 12.27 47.10 8.54
CA ILE A 370 11.42 48.28 8.77
C ILE A 370 12.14 49.30 9.69
N GLU A 371 13.38 49.05 10.11
CA GLU A 371 14.13 49.93 11.01
C GLU A 371 14.77 51.15 10.32
N GLY A 372 14.65 51.30 9.01
CA GLY A 372 15.28 52.38 8.24
C GLY A 372 14.47 53.68 8.08
N TYR A 373 13.35 53.87 8.79
CA TYR A 373 12.42 54.99 8.55
C TYR A 373 12.45 56.14 9.57
N GLU A 374 13.55 56.32 10.31
CA GLU A 374 13.67 57.45 11.25
C GLU A 374 14.22 58.76 10.64
N ASN A 375 14.64 58.79 9.37
CA ASN A 375 15.33 59.96 8.81
C ASN A 375 14.77 60.48 7.46
N LEU A 376 13.46 60.76 7.40
CA LEU A 376 12.91 61.57 6.31
C LEU A 376 12.27 62.86 6.83
N ALA A 377 12.91 63.98 6.49
CA ALA A 377 12.50 65.33 6.81
C ALA A 377 11.08 65.63 6.30
N TYR A 378 10.24 66.13 7.20
CA TYR A 378 8.85 66.52 6.95
C TYR A 378 8.80 67.76 6.04
N ASN A 379 8.33 67.59 4.80
CA ASN A 379 8.09 68.70 3.88
C ASN A 379 6.59 68.81 3.54
N GLY A 380 5.89 69.66 4.30
CA GLY A 380 5.04 70.75 3.79
C GLY A 380 3.97 70.50 2.72
N ARG A 381 3.47 69.28 2.48
CA ARG A 381 2.37 69.06 1.50
C ARG A 381 1.35 68.01 1.93
N SER A 382 0.99 67.98 3.21
CA SER A 382 0.19 66.87 3.76
C SER A 382 -1.33 67.00 3.63
N GLN A 383 -1.92 68.18 3.39
CA GLN A 383 -3.37 68.31 3.52
C GLN A 383 -4.20 67.82 2.31
N PHE A 384 -3.66 67.82 1.09
CA PHE A 384 -4.41 67.35 -0.08
C PHE A 384 -4.41 65.82 -0.24
N PHE A 385 -3.38 65.13 0.24
CA PHE A 385 -3.27 63.67 0.12
C PHE A 385 -4.30 62.94 1.00
N PHE A 386 -4.54 63.40 2.23
CA PHE A 386 -5.52 62.79 3.12
C PHE A 386 -6.95 62.94 2.59
N VAL A 387 -7.28 64.06 1.93
CA VAL A 387 -8.59 64.26 1.30
C VAL A 387 -8.79 63.25 0.16
N TRP A 388 -7.80 63.07 -0.71
CA TRP A 388 -7.87 62.11 -1.81
C TRP A 388 -7.95 60.65 -1.32
N LEU A 389 -7.19 60.28 -0.29
CA LEU A 389 -7.28 58.94 0.31
C LEU A 389 -8.65 58.68 0.94
N SER A 390 -9.25 59.71 1.55
CA SER A 390 -10.61 59.62 2.10
C SER A 390 -11.66 59.41 1.00
N VAL A 391 -11.54 60.15 -0.10
CA VAL A 391 -12.44 59.99 -1.27
C VAL A 391 -12.30 58.60 -1.90
N ILE A 392 -11.08 58.10 -2.07
CA ILE A 392 -10.82 56.75 -2.60
C ILE A 392 -11.39 55.68 -1.65
N GLY A 393 -11.22 55.85 -0.35
CA GLY A 393 -11.80 54.96 0.67
C GLY A 393 -13.33 54.88 0.55
N VAL A 394 -14.01 56.02 0.39
CA VAL A 394 -15.47 56.06 0.21
C VAL A 394 -15.89 55.38 -1.10
N VAL A 395 -15.16 55.59 -2.21
CA VAL A 395 -15.45 54.93 -3.49
C VAL A 395 -15.31 53.41 -3.39
N ILE A 396 -14.27 52.91 -2.70
CA ILE A 396 -14.07 51.47 -2.48
C ILE A 396 -15.19 50.89 -1.62
N VAL A 397 -15.61 51.58 -0.56
CA VAL A 397 -16.73 51.14 0.29
C VAL A 397 -18.05 51.12 -0.50
N LEU A 398 -18.32 52.13 -1.35
CA LEU A 398 -19.51 52.15 -2.20
C LEU A 398 -19.49 51.04 -3.25
N ALA A 399 -18.33 50.78 -3.87
CA ALA A 399 -18.14 49.66 -4.80
C ALA A 399 -18.35 48.31 -4.12
N TYR A 400 -17.82 48.14 -2.90
CA TYR A 400 -18.00 46.94 -2.09
C TYR A 400 -19.46 46.73 -1.66
N CYS A 401 -20.13 47.79 -1.23
CA CYS A 401 -21.55 47.75 -0.87
C CYS A 401 -22.43 47.42 -2.09
N LYS A 402 -22.12 47.97 -3.27
CA LYS A 402 -22.82 47.66 -4.53
C LYS A 402 -22.57 46.21 -4.98
N TYR A 403 -21.33 45.73 -4.87
CA TYR A 403 -20.97 44.33 -5.11
C TYR A 403 -21.71 43.38 -4.16
N ARG A 404 -21.70 43.67 -2.85
CA ARG A 404 -22.38 42.87 -1.82
C ARG A 404 -23.89 42.80 -2.05
N ARG A 405 -24.51 43.90 -2.46
CA ARG A 405 -25.96 43.97 -2.72
C ARG A 405 -26.38 43.20 -3.98
N ASN A 406 -25.49 43.08 -4.99
CA ASN A 406 -25.72 42.29 -6.20
C ASN A 406 -25.23 40.83 -6.10
N ARG A 407 -24.60 40.43 -4.99
CA ARG A 407 -24.05 39.09 -4.76
C ARG A 407 -25.11 37.97 -4.85
N SER A 408 -26.38 38.25 -4.55
CA SER A 408 -27.46 37.26 -4.60
C SER A 408 -27.90 36.87 -6.02
N LYS A 409 -27.65 37.73 -7.03
CA LYS A 409 -28.02 37.46 -8.43
C LYS A 409 -26.86 36.90 -9.26
N PHE A 410 -25.62 37.30 -8.99
CA PHE A 410 -24.45 36.87 -9.77
C PHE A 410 -24.00 35.43 -9.44
N TRP A 411 -24.21 34.97 -8.20
CA TRP A 411 -23.78 33.64 -7.75
C TRP A 411 -24.69 32.49 -8.19
N LYS A 412 -25.91 32.77 -8.67
CA LYS A 412 -26.81 31.71 -9.18
C LYS A 412 -26.42 31.19 -10.57
N THR A 413 -25.67 31.96 -11.36
CA THR A 413 -25.42 31.60 -12.78
C THR A 413 -24.06 30.95 -13.02
N PHE A 414 -23.06 31.13 -12.14
CA PHE A 414 -21.71 30.60 -12.36
C PHE A 414 -21.35 29.34 -11.55
N TYR A 415 -22.08 29.01 -10.49
CA TYR A 415 -21.68 27.95 -9.54
C TYR A 415 -22.43 26.61 -9.65
N TYR A 416 -23.26 26.41 -10.67
CA TYR A 416 -24.03 25.15 -10.85
C TYR A 416 -23.42 24.16 -11.85
N HIS A 417 -22.19 24.36 -12.32
CA HIS A 417 -21.55 23.46 -13.30
C HIS A 417 -20.16 22.92 -12.92
N SER A 418 -19.87 22.83 -11.63
CA SER A 418 -18.69 22.10 -11.17
C SER A 418 -19.05 21.33 -9.91
N ASP A 419 -18.95 20.01 -9.99
CA ASP A 419 -19.32 18.98 -9.01
C ASP A 419 -18.54 19.03 -7.67
N TYR A 420 -18.28 20.22 -7.14
CA TYR A 420 -17.75 20.42 -5.80
C TYR A 420 -18.91 20.80 -4.88
N LYS A 421 -19.65 19.81 -4.38
CA LYS A 421 -20.55 20.02 -3.24
C LYS A 421 -19.72 20.14 -1.96
N LEU A 422 -19.79 21.34 -1.36
CA LEU A 422 -19.69 21.59 0.08
C LEU A 422 -20.79 20.85 0.84
#